data_AF-A0A2N3LEI0-F1
#
_entry.id   AF-A0A2N3LEI0-F1
#
_cell.length_a   1.000
_cell.length_b   1.000
_cell.length_c   1.000
_cell.angle_alpha   90.00
_cell.angle_beta   90.00
_cell.angle_gamma   90.00
#
_symmetry.space_group_name_H-M   'P 1'
#
loop_
_entity.id
_entity.type
_entity.pdbx_description
1 polymer ?
#
loop_
_entity_poly.entity_id
_entity_poly.type
_entity_poly.pdbx_seq_one_letter_code
_entity_poly.pdbx_strand_id
1 'polypeptide(L)'
;MHEEIKNALAEIIGDRSIKGREWFFPKNVDNRYKIFANMTLKEILKFILPAAVLSVIVAIIPPYSVPPYSNLIFWFIKLIVIAIIFSVPVFYVNYRPVKYRDNIRTQDFIKEYLEYKKMKKMYFIKPRKKPWESEIID
;
A
#
# COMPACT_ATOMS: atom_id res chain seq x y z
N MET A 1 -32.42 10.38 -42.80
CA MET A 1 -32.41 11.85 -42.85
C MET A 1 -33.21 12.53 -41.72
N HIS A 2 -34.53 12.38 -41.59
CA HIS A 2 -35.28 13.04 -40.50
C HIS A 2 -34.99 12.48 -39.09
N GLU A 3 -34.69 11.19 -38.94
CA GLU A 3 -34.36 10.59 -37.64
C GLU A 3 -32.94 10.92 -37.16
N GLU A 4 -31.97 11.00 -38.07
CA GLU A 4 -30.58 11.33 -37.72
C GLU A 4 -30.47 12.75 -37.20
N ILE A 5 -31.25 13.68 -37.75
CA ILE A 5 -31.30 15.07 -37.28
C ILE A 5 -31.94 15.16 -35.89
N LYS A 6 -32.97 14.35 -35.60
CA LYS A 6 -33.57 14.27 -34.26
C LYS A 6 -32.59 13.72 -33.23
N ASN A 7 -31.83 12.67 -33.58
CA ASN A 7 -30.84 12.07 -32.69
C ASN A 7 -29.64 13.00 -32.44
N ALA A 8 -29.14 13.69 -33.47
CA ALA A 8 -28.07 14.68 -33.32
C ALA A 8 -28.53 15.90 -32.49
N LEU A 9 -29.78 16.35 -32.64
CA LEU A 9 -30.36 17.41 -31.82
C LEU A 9 -30.56 16.96 -30.37
N ALA A 10 -30.97 15.71 -30.13
CA ALA A 10 -31.11 15.15 -28.78
C ALA A 10 -29.75 15.01 -28.06
N GLU A 11 -28.68 14.69 -28.81
CA GLU A 11 -27.31 14.62 -28.30
C GLU A 11 -26.76 16.01 -27.92
N ILE A 12 -27.06 17.04 -28.73
CA ILE A 12 -26.66 18.44 -28.47
C ILE A 12 -27.49 19.10 -27.36
N ILE A 13 -28.79 18.81 -27.27
CA ILE A 13 -29.70 19.33 -26.24
C ILE A 13 -29.41 18.71 -24.86
N GLY A 14 -28.55 17.69 -24.81
CA GLY A 14 -28.05 17.15 -23.56
C GLY A 14 -29.16 16.52 -22.76
N ASP A 15 -29.90 15.59 -23.36
CA ASP A 15 -30.83 14.74 -22.62
C ASP A 15 -30.08 13.75 -21.72
N ARG A 16 -29.40 14.30 -20.72
CA ARG A 16 -28.92 13.60 -19.52
C ARG A 16 -30.05 13.52 -18.47
N SER A 17 -31.32 13.69 -18.87
CA SER A 17 -32.42 13.92 -17.92
C SER A 17 -33.24 12.67 -17.60
N ILE A 18 -33.22 11.62 -18.43
CA ILE A 18 -34.08 10.43 -18.19
C ILE A 18 -33.43 9.40 -17.25
N LYS A 19 -32.10 9.39 -17.10
CA LYS A 19 -31.42 8.66 -16.02
C LYS A 19 -31.13 9.62 -14.88
N GLY A 20 -32.01 9.63 -13.86
CA GLY A 20 -31.77 10.37 -12.63
C GLY A 20 -30.34 10.14 -12.11
N ARG A 21 -29.74 11.15 -11.48
CA ARG A 21 -28.36 11.10 -10.94
C ARG A 21 -28.08 9.73 -10.32
N GLU A 22 -27.34 8.89 -11.04
CA GLU A 22 -26.91 7.61 -10.50
C GLU A 22 -25.98 7.92 -9.33
N TRP A 23 -26.38 7.52 -8.13
CA TRP A 23 -25.56 7.68 -6.94
C TRP A 23 -24.29 6.84 -7.12
N PHE A 24 -23.21 7.49 -7.53
CA PHE A 24 -21.91 6.86 -7.62
C PHE A 24 -21.21 7.01 -6.27
N PHE A 25 -20.89 5.89 -5.64
CA PHE A 25 -19.98 5.95 -4.50
C PHE A 25 -18.57 6.23 -5.04
N PRO A 26 -17.88 7.28 -4.59
CA PRO A 26 -16.52 7.54 -5.00
C PRO A 26 -15.67 6.31 -4.67
N LYS A 27 -15.13 5.66 -5.71
CA LYS A 27 -14.15 4.59 -5.52
C LYS A 27 -12.90 5.26 -4.98
N ASN A 28 -12.37 4.76 -3.86
CA ASN A 28 -11.05 5.13 -3.32
C ASN A 28 -10.99 6.44 -2.51
N VAL A 29 -11.88 6.64 -1.53
CA VAL A 29 -11.76 7.72 -0.54
C VAL A 29 -10.71 7.35 0.51
N ASP A 30 -9.45 7.76 0.30
CA ASP A 30 -8.38 7.66 1.32
C ASP A 30 -8.39 8.94 2.16
N ASN A 31 -8.60 8.84 3.48
CA ASN A 31 -8.62 9.99 4.40
C ASN A 31 -7.20 10.52 4.74
N ARG A 32 -6.17 10.01 4.06
CA ARG A 32 -4.78 10.30 4.36
C ARG A 32 -4.26 11.43 3.48
N TYR A 33 -3.74 12.49 4.10
CA TYR A 33 -3.06 13.58 3.38
C TYR A 33 -1.73 13.08 2.80
N LYS A 34 -1.66 13.01 1.48
CA LYS A 34 -0.46 12.61 0.73
C LYS A 34 0.37 13.85 0.42
N ILE A 35 1.64 13.83 0.79
CA ILE A 35 2.54 14.99 0.62
C ILE A 35 3.48 14.78 -0.57
N PHE A 36 4.07 13.59 -0.67
CA PHE A 36 5.08 13.30 -1.68
C PHE A 36 5.04 11.83 -2.09
N ALA A 37 5.12 11.56 -3.40
CA ALA A 37 5.18 10.20 -3.97
C ALA A 37 4.13 9.24 -3.38
N ASN A 38 2.87 9.67 -3.26
CA ASN A 38 1.77 8.92 -2.64
C ASN A 38 1.93 8.54 -1.15
N MET A 39 2.92 9.11 -0.47
CA MET A 39 3.19 8.89 0.95
C MET A 39 2.64 10.03 1.82
N THR A 40 2.25 9.66 3.03
CA THR A 40 1.91 10.59 4.12
C THR A 40 3.16 11.08 4.84
N LEU A 41 3.08 12.20 5.56
CA LEU A 41 4.20 12.71 6.38
C LEU A 41 4.71 11.65 7.36
N LYS A 42 3.78 10.94 8.00
CA LYS A 42 4.09 9.91 8.99
C LYS A 42 4.85 8.75 8.36
N GLU A 43 4.49 8.34 7.14
CA GLU A 43 5.22 7.28 6.41
C GLU A 43 6.63 7.74 6.02
N ILE A 44 6.79 8.98 5.56
CA ILE A 44 8.09 9.55 5.22
C ILE A 44 8.99 9.57 6.47
N LEU A 45 8.50 10.12 7.58
CA LEU A 45 9.27 10.19 8.83
C LEU A 45 9.57 8.82 9.44
N LYS A 46 8.68 7.83 9.27
CA LYS A 46 8.85 6.50 9.86
C LYS A 46 9.73 5.57 9.01
N PHE A 47 9.70 5.70 7.68
CA PHE A 47 10.35 4.75 6.78
C PHE A 47 11.46 5.39 5.95
N ILE A 48 11.22 6.56 5.36
CA ILE A 48 12.19 7.23 4.48
C ILE A 48 13.28 7.92 5.28
N LEU A 49 12.95 8.60 6.38
CA LEU A 49 13.94 9.29 7.20
C LEU A 49 14.98 8.33 7.80
N PRO A 50 14.63 7.18 8.40
CA PRO A 50 15.64 6.23 8.87
C PRO A 50 16.50 5.67 7.74
N ALA A 51 15.92 5.42 6.56
CA ALA A 51 16.68 4.97 5.40
C ALA A 51 17.67 6.04 4.91
N ALA A 52 17.27 7.31 4.93
CA ALA A 52 18.16 8.43 4.61
C ALA A 52 19.30 8.56 5.64
N VAL A 53 19.00 8.45 6.93
CA VAL A 53 20.04 8.44 7.98
C VAL A 53 21.01 7.27 7.78
N LEU A 54 20.50 6.07 7.52
CA LEU A 54 21.32 4.89 7.26
C LEU A 54 22.21 5.08 6.02
N SER A 55 21.65 5.65 4.95
CA SER A 55 22.40 5.98 3.73
C SER A 55 23.51 6.99 3.98
N VAL A 56 23.27 8.00 4.83
CA VAL A 56 24.29 9.01 5.19
C VAL A 56 25.42 8.34 5.97
N ILE A 57 25.09 7.45 6.91
CA ILE A 57 26.09 6.67 7.65
C ILE A 57 26.95 5.86 6.66
N VAL A 58 26.34 5.12 5.74
CA VAL A 58 27.05 4.35 4.70
C VAL A 58 27.88 5.25 3.77
N ALA A 59 27.39 6.45 3.47
CA ALA A 59 28.10 7.41 2.62
C ALA A 59 29.37 7.93 3.31
N ILE A 60 29.27 8.31 4.59
CA ILE A 60 30.35 8.87 5.41
C ILE A 60 31.41 7.82 5.74
N ILE A 61 31.06 6.53 5.82
CA ILE A 61 32.04 5.46 6.03
C ILE A 61 33.16 5.61 5.00
N PRO A 62 34.37 5.97 5.47
CA PRO A 62 35.39 6.37 4.54
C PRO A 62 35.92 5.19 3.75
N PRO A 63 36.41 5.44 2.52
CA PRO A 63 36.89 4.37 1.66
C PRO A 63 38.04 3.61 2.32
N TYR A 64 38.89 4.27 3.13
CA TYR A 64 40.11 3.76 3.79
C TYR A 64 39.94 2.62 4.81
N SER A 65 38.72 2.09 5.00
CA SER A 65 38.45 0.92 5.85
C SER A 65 38.39 -0.43 5.11
N VAL A 66 38.24 -0.45 3.77
CA VAL A 66 38.22 -1.65 2.90
C VAL A 66 39.20 -1.56 1.71
N PRO A 67 40.27 -2.37 1.64
CA PRO A 67 41.16 -2.43 0.45
C PRO A 67 40.44 -3.07 -0.75
N PRO A 68 40.60 -2.61 -2.01
CA PRO A 68 41.53 -1.60 -2.51
C PRO A 68 40.85 -0.23 -2.71
N TYR A 69 41.50 0.75 -2.08
CA TYR A 69 41.11 2.13 -1.92
C TYR A 69 41.25 2.93 -3.22
N SER A 70 40.23 3.71 -3.60
CA SER A 70 40.18 4.66 -4.73
C SER A 70 39.70 4.15 -6.11
N ASN A 71 39.14 2.94 -6.21
CA ASN A 71 38.50 2.52 -7.46
C ASN A 71 37.10 3.12 -7.60
N LEU A 72 36.78 3.68 -8.78
CA LEU A 72 35.42 4.11 -9.16
C LEU A 72 34.36 3.01 -8.91
N ILE A 73 34.76 1.75 -9.02
CA ILE A 73 33.95 0.57 -8.74
C ILE A 73 33.42 0.57 -7.29
N PHE A 74 34.22 0.98 -6.31
CA PHE A 74 33.79 1.03 -4.91
C PHE A 74 32.68 2.08 -4.70
N TRP A 75 32.82 3.24 -5.33
CA TRP A 75 31.78 4.27 -5.31
C TRP A 75 30.49 3.80 -5.99
N PHE A 76 30.62 3.06 -7.09
CA PHE A 76 29.48 2.47 -7.79
C PHE A 76 28.74 1.44 -6.92
N ILE A 77 29.48 0.53 -6.26
CA ILE A 77 28.91 -0.43 -5.31
C ILE A 77 28.22 0.28 -4.15
N LYS A 78 28.84 1.32 -3.58
CA LYS A 78 28.24 2.12 -2.51
C LYS A 78 26.94 2.78 -2.96
N LEU A 79 26.88 3.30 -4.18
CA LEU A 79 25.66 3.85 -4.78
C LEU A 79 24.56 2.79 -4.91
N ILE A 80 24.91 1.58 -5.36
CA ILE A 80 23.96 0.47 -5.45
C ILE A 80 23.41 0.12 -4.07
N VAL A 81 24.27 0.03 -3.05
CA VAL A 81 23.85 -0.27 -1.67
C VAL A 81 22.86 0.79 -1.16
N ILE A 82 23.17 2.08 -1.39
CA ILE A 82 22.27 3.18 -1.06
C ILE A 82 20.93 3.05 -1.80
N ALA A 83 20.96 2.75 -3.10
CA ALA A 83 19.75 2.57 -3.90
C ALA A 83 18.89 1.40 -3.38
N ILE A 84 19.51 0.29 -2.97
CA ILE A 84 18.82 -0.84 -2.36
C ILE A 84 18.17 -0.43 -1.04
N ILE A 85 18.90 0.30 -0.18
CA ILE A 85 18.38 0.80 1.11
C ILE A 85 17.12 1.65 0.90
N PHE A 86 17.10 2.52 -0.11
CA PHE A 86 15.92 3.33 -0.43
C PHE A 86 14.81 2.55 -1.15
N SER A 87 15.15 1.52 -1.93
CA SER A 87 14.17 0.73 -2.66
C SER A 87 13.18 0.04 -1.71
N VAL A 88 13.66 -0.55 -0.61
CA VAL A 88 12.85 -1.33 0.32
C VAL A 88 11.67 -0.51 0.91
N PRO A 89 11.88 0.65 1.56
CA PRO A 89 10.79 1.44 2.11
C PRO A 89 9.87 2.02 1.03
N VAL A 90 10.43 2.40 -0.13
CA VAL A 90 9.63 2.94 -1.25
C VAL A 90 8.68 1.89 -1.79
N PHE A 91 9.16 0.66 -2.02
CA PHE A 91 8.32 -0.47 -2.41
C PHE A 91 7.32 -0.83 -1.31
N TYR A 92 7.74 -0.89 -0.05
CA TYR A 92 6.85 -1.24 1.06
C TYR A 92 5.65 -0.28 1.20
N VAL A 93 5.86 1.01 0.96
CA VAL A 93 4.79 2.01 1.07
C VAL A 93 3.92 2.08 -0.20
N ASN A 94 4.52 1.99 -1.39
CA ASN A 94 3.79 2.20 -2.65
C ASN A 94 3.19 0.94 -3.25
N TYR A 95 3.77 -0.23 -2.99
CA TYR A 95 3.32 -1.46 -3.62
C TYR A 95 1.90 -1.80 -3.18
N ARG A 96 1.10 -2.24 -4.15
CA ARG A 96 -0.29 -2.66 -3.97
C ARG A 96 -0.37 -4.17 -4.25
N PRO A 97 -0.57 -5.01 -3.23
CA PRO A 97 -0.51 -6.46 -3.41
C PRO A 97 -1.74 -7.01 -4.17
N VAL A 98 -2.85 -6.27 -4.17
CA VAL A 98 -4.12 -6.69 -4.78
C VAL A 98 -4.46 -5.76 -5.96
N LYS A 99 -4.32 -6.26 -7.20
CA LYS A 99 -4.50 -5.48 -8.44
C LYS A 99 -5.86 -4.80 -8.57
N TYR A 100 -6.92 -5.42 -8.06
CA TYR A 100 -8.29 -4.92 -8.20
C TYR A 100 -8.72 -3.99 -7.05
N ARG A 101 -7.82 -3.71 -6.10
CA ARG A 101 -8.13 -2.97 -4.87
C ARG A 101 -7.02 -1.95 -4.55
N ASP A 102 -7.06 -0.82 -5.23
CA ASP A 102 -6.09 0.27 -5.07
C ASP A 102 -6.07 0.91 -3.67
N ASN A 103 -7.10 0.69 -2.84
CA ASN A 103 -7.14 1.21 -1.48
C ASN A 103 -6.22 0.42 -0.54
N ILE A 104 -6.05 -0.89 -0.77
CA ILE A 104 -5.33 -1.78 0.14
C ILE A 104 -3.83 -1.55 -0.02
N ARG A 105 -3.16 -1.02 1.02
CA ARG A 105 -1.70 -0.86 1.01
C ARG A 105 -1.04 -2.19 1.41
N THR A 106 0.22 -2.38 1.03
CA THR A 106 1.04 -3.52 1.50
C THR A 106 1.11 -3.58 3.04
N GLN A 107 1.16 -2.42 3.69
CA GLN A 107 1.16 -2.31 5.16
C GLN A 107 -0.07 -2.95 5.79
N ASP A 108 -1.26 -2.60 5.29
CA ASP A 108 -2.54 -3.08 5.80
C ASP A 108 -2.68 -4.57 5.53
N PHE A 109 -2.32 -5.00 4.31
CA PHE A 109 -2.34 -6.41 3.92
C PHE A 109 -1.46 -7.30 4.82
N ILE A 110 -0.22 -6.87 5.09
CA ILE A 110 0.70 -7.64 5.95
C ILE A 110 0.16 -7.71 7.37
N LYS A 111 -0.36 -6.59 7.90
CA LYS A 111 -0.93 -6.55 9.25
C LYS A 111 -2.09 -7.54 9.37
N GLU A 112 -3.04 -7.47 8.45
CA GLU A 112 -4.21 -8.34 8.42
C GLU A 112 -3.82 -9.81 8.22
N TYR A 113 -2.86 -10.09 7.33
CA TYR A 113 -2.34 -11.44 7.12
C TYR A 113 -1.70 -12.03 8.40
N LEU A 114 -0.92 -11.23 9.11
CA LEU A 114 -0.29 -11.65 10.37
C LEU A 114 -1.32 -11.88 11.47
N GLU A 115 -2.32 -11.00 11.59
CA GLU A 115 -3.43 -11.16 12.52
C GLU A 115 -4.24 -12.42 12.20
N TYR A 116 -4.59 -12.64 10.93
CA TYR A 116 -5.27 -13.85 10.47
C TYR A 116 -4.48 -15.12 10.82
N LYS A 117 -3.16 -15.13 10.58
CA LYS A 117 -2.31 -16.28 10.93
C LYS A 117 -2.30 -16.59 12.42
N LYS A 118 -2.35 -15.56 13.29
CA LYS A 118 -2.48 -15.74 14.74
C LYS A 118 -3.85 -16.32 15.11
N MET A 119 -4.91 -15.79 14.50
CA MET A 119 -6.31 -16.19 14.77
C MET A 119 -6.64 -17.60 14.25
N LYS A 120 -5.99 -18.07 13.18
CA LYS A 120 -6.20 -19.42 12.62
C LYS A 120 -6.05 -20.52 13.67
N LYS A 121 -5.16 -20.37 14.66
CA LYS A 121 -5.02 -21.32 15.76
C LYS A 121 -6.23 -21.36 16.70
N MET A 122 -6.99 -20.27 16.82
CA MET A 122 -8.16 -20.17 17.71
C MET A 122 -9.43 -20.78 17.10
N TYR A 123 -9.60 -20.74 15.78
CA TYR A 123 -10.76 -21.34 15.11
C TYR A 123 -10.78 -22.88 15.13
N PHE A 124 -9.64 -23.53 15.42
CA PHE A 124 -9.55 -24.98 15.61
C PHE A 124 -9.56 -25.41 17.08
N ILE A 125 -9.66 -24.47 18.02
CA ILE A 125 -9.86 -24.82 19.43
C ILE A 125 -11.30 -25.27 19.58
N LYS A 126 -11.50 -26.54 19.97
CA LYS A 126 -12.83 -27.06 20.30
C LYS A 126 -13.46 -26.11 21.34
N PRO A 127 -14.67 -25.59 21.11
CA PRO A 127 -15.31 -24.70 22.06
C PRO A 127 -15.37 -25.40 23.42
N ARG A 128 -15.01 -24.68 24.49
CA ARG A 128 -15.22 -25.20 25.86
C ARG A 128 -16.70 -25.54 26.00
N LYS A 129 -16.99 -26.74 26.50
CA LYS A 129 -18.36 -27.13 26.85
C LYS A 129 -18.93 -26.07 27.78
N LYS A 130 -20.10 -25.56 27.44
CA LYS A 130 -20.77 -24.56 28.25
C LYS A 130 -21.37 -25.27 29.48
N PRO A 131 -21.38 -24.64 30.68
CA PRO A 131 -21.80 -25.31 31.92
C PRO A 131 -23.21 -25.95 31.85
N TRP A 132 -24.13 -25.34 31.11
CA TRP A 132 -25.50 -25.81 30.94
C TRP A 132 -25.65 -27.00 29.97
N GLU A 133 -24.59 -27.37 29.25
CA GLU A 133 -24.62 -28.45 28.25
C GLU A 133 -24.20 -29.80 28.84
N SER A 134 -23.67 -29.80 30.07
CA SER A 134 -23.46 -31.01 30.88
C SER A 134 -24.70 -31.46 31.65
N GLU A 135 -25.66 -30.57 31.90
CA GLU A 135 -26.86 -30.87 32.72
C GLU A 135 -27.99 -31.52 31.90
N ILE A 136 -27.87 -31.59 30.57
CA ILE A 136 -28.92 -32.09 29.66
C ILE A 136 -28.69 -33.57 29.26
N ILE A 137 -27.55 -34.15 29.66
CA ILE A 137 -27.12 -35.50 29.23
C ILE A 137 -27.15 -36.52 30.39
N ASP A 138 -27.45 -36.09 31.62
CA ASP A 138 -27.72 -36.95 32.77
C ASP A 138 -29.24 -37.12 32.98
#